data_AF-A0A945L5L7-F1
#
_entry.id   AF-A0A945L5L7-F1
#
_cell.length_a   1.000
_cell.length_b   1.000
_cell.length_c   1.000
_cell.angle_alpha   90.00
_cell.angle_beta   90.00
_cell.angle_gamma   90.00
#
_symmetry.space_group_name_H-M   'P 1'
#
loop_
_entity.id
_entity.type
_entity.pdbx_description
1 polymer ?
#
loop_
_entity_poly.entity_id
_entity_poly.type
_entity_poly.pdbx_seq_one_letter_code
_entity_poly.pdbx_strand_id
1 'polypeptide(L)'
;MAGFGLRSWNWVKPEADGSLMNLLIRVLFPCLILSVVLGSDTIRSASSIIVPPLVGFGMTAMAMCVAWLVARAMGYQKGAGLRTFCFAVGIANYGFIPIPLVQDMWGESE
;
A
#
# COMPACT_ATOMS: atom_id res chain seq x y z
N MET A 1 0.87 -17.29 -5.93
CA MET A 1 0.23 -18.46 -6.59
C MET A 1 -0.72 -19.22 -5.67
N ALA A 2 -0.40 -19.40 -4.38
CA ALA A 2 -1.29 -20.05 -3.42
C ALA A 2 -2.74 -19.48 -3.40
N GLY A 3 -2.91 -18.15 -3.38
CA GLY A 3 -4.24 -17.53 -3.42
C GLY A 3 -5.07 -17.87 -4.68
N PHE A 4 -4.42 -17.97 -5.85
CA PHE A 4 -5.08 -18.41 -7.08
C PHE A 4 -5.48 -19.90 -7.00
N GLY A 5 -4.62 -20.75 -6.42
CA GLY A 5 -4.91 -22.16 -6.16
C GLY A 5 -6.12 -22.35 -5.24
N LEU A 6 -6.16 -21.60 -4.12
CA LEU A 6 -7.28 -21.62 -3.16
C LEU A 6 -8.60 -21.17 -3.80
N ARG A 7 -8.56 -20.22 -4.74
CA ARG A 7 -9.73 -19.81 -5.54
C ARG A 7 -10.16 -20.91 -6.52
N SER A 8 -9.21 -21.53 -7.20
CA SER A 8 -9.48 -22.61 -8.16
C SER A 8 -10.07 -23.86 -7.51
N TRP A 9 -9.71 -24.14 -6.24
CA TRP A 9 -10.27 -25.22 -5.44
C TRP A 9 -11.57 -24.84 -4.70
N ASN A 10 -12.16 -23.66 -4.97
CA ASN A 10 -13.36 -23.14 -4.29
C ASN A 10 -13.24 -23.05 -2.76
N TRP A 11 -12.03 -23.00 -2.21
CA TRP A 11 -11.82 -22.87 -0.78
C TRP A 11 -12.05 -21.44 -0.31
N VAL A 12 -11.75 -20.46 -1.18
CA VAL A 12 -12.13 -19.05 -1.03
C VAL A 12 -13.27 -18.72 -1.98
N LYS A 13 -14.49 -18.78 -1.46
CA LYS A 13 -15.70 -18.50 -2.23
C LYS A 13 -15.89 -16.98 -2.41
N PRO A 14 -16.62 -16.52 -3.45
CA PRO A 14 -16.89 -15.09 -3.67
C PRO A 14 -17.51 -14.38 -2.47
N GLU A 15 -18.31 -15.09 -1.67
CA GLU A 15 -18.93 -14.55 -0.47
C GLU A 15 -17.92 -14.28 0.66
N ALA A 16 -16.79 -15.01 0.64
CA ALA A 16 -15.71 -14.84 1.61
C ALA A 16 -14.83 -13.61 1.30
N ASP A 17 -14.79 -13.14 0.05
CA ASP A 17 -13.96 -12.00 -0.36
C ASP A 17 -14.31 -10.74 0.44
N GLY A 18 -15.61 -10.46 0.63
CA GLY A 18 -16.07 -9.32 1.43
C GLY A 18 -15.73 -9.42 2.92
N SER A 19 -15.85 -10.62 3.50
CA SER A 19 -15.48 -10.87 4.90
C SER A 19 -13.97 -10.73 5.12
N LEU A 20 -13.17 -11.30 4.21
CA LEU A 20 -11.71 -11.23 4.25
C LEU A 20 -11.21 -9.79 4.09
N MET A 21 -11.79 -9.01 3.18
CA MET A 21 -11.46 -7.59 3.02
C MET A 21 -11.85 -6.77 4.26
N ASN A 22 -12.99 -7.06 4.89
CA ASN A 22 -13.36 -6.39 6.14
C ASN A 22 -12.37 -6.70 7.27
N LEU A 23 -11.97 -7.97 7.43
CA LEU A 23 -10.96 -8.35 8.41
C LEU A 23 -9.62 -7.63 8.14
N LEU A 24 -9.21 -7.61 6.88
CA LEU A 24 -7.96 -6.98 6.46
C LEU A 24 -7.98 -5.47 6.72
N ILE A 25 -9.05 -4.77 6.36
CA ILE A 25 -9.16 -3.32 6.53
C ILE A 25 -9.38 -2.91 7.99
N ARG A 26 -10.23 -3.63 8.72
CA ARG A 26 -10.66 -3.24 10.08
C ARG A 26 -9.73 -3.74 11.18
N VAL A 27 -8.93 -4.78 10.91
CA VAL A 27 -8.09 -5.42 11.93
C VAL A 27 -6.64 -5.48 11.47
N LEU A 28 -6.35 -6.17 10.36
CA LEU A 28 -4.96 -6.44 9.99
C LEU A 28 -4.17 -5.17 9.64
N PHE A 29 -4.74 -4.24 8.88
CA PHE A 29 -4.08 -2.97 8.58
C PHE A 29 -3.85 -2.11 9.83
N PRO A 30 -4.84 -1.88 10.71
CA PRO A 30 -4.60 -1.21 11.98
C PRO A 30 -3.51 -1.89 12.82
N CYS A 31 -3.53 -3.22 12.95
CA CYS A 31 -2.49 -3.97 13.67
C CYS A 31 -1.10 -3.77 13.06
N LEU A 32 -0.98 -3.80 11.72
CA LEU A 32 0.28 -3.57 11.02
C LEU A 32 0.79 -2.14 11.20
N ILE A 33 -0.09 -1.15 11.11
CA ILE A 33 0.30 0.26 11.32
C ILE A 33 0.81 0.43 12.76
N LEU A 34 0.09 -0.12 13.74
CA LEU A 34 0.50 -0.06 15.14
C LEU A 34 1.82 -0.79 15.39
N SER A 35 2.05 -1.96 14.79
CA SER A 35 3.31 -2.69 14.98
C SER A 35 4.51 -1.92 14.44
N VAL A 36 4.37 -1.26 13.28
CA VAL A 36 5.42 -0.42 12.70
C VAL A 36 5.65 0.84 13.53
N VAL A 37 4.58 1.49 14.01
CA VAL A 37 4.71 2.72 14.80
C VAL A 37 5.31 2.43 16.18
N LEU A 38 4.79 1.42 16.89
CA LEU A 38 5.24 1.05 18.24
C LEU A 38 6.64 0.43 18.25
N GLY A 39 7.02 -0.29 17.19
CA GLY A 39 8.37 -0.86 17.04
C GLY A 39 9.42 0.18 16.62
N SER A 40 9.02 1.43 16.40
CA SER A 40 9.94 2.50 16.02
C SER A 40 10.07 3.51 17.16
N ASP A 41 11.29 3.92 17.46
CA ASP A 41 11.61 4.99 18.42
C ASP A 41 11.17 6.40 17.94
N THR A 42 10.20 6.44 17.03
CA THR A 42 9.73 7.61 16.27
C THR A 42 8.94 8.59 17.13
N ILE A 43 8.38 8.17 18.28
CA ILE A 43 7.55 9.04 19.15
C ILE A 43 8.43 9.85 20.13
N ARG A 44 9.54 10.43 19.64
CA ARG A 44 10.42 11.29 20.45
C ARG A 44 10.16 12.78 20.25
N SER A 45 9.51 13.18 19.15
CA SER A 45 9.17 14.59 18.88
C SER A 45 7.97 14.73 17.93
N ALA A 46 7.28 15.88 17.97
CA ALA A 46 6.17 16.17 17.05
C ALA A 46 6.60 16.13 15.56
N SER A 47 7.85 16.53 15.28
CA SER A 47 8.42 16.47 13.93
C SER A 47 8.57 15.03 13.44
N SER A 48 9.01 14.12 14.31
CA SER A 48 9.18 12.70 13.98
C SER A 48 7.85 12.02 13.65
N ILE A 49 6.73 12.54 14.15
CA ILE A 49 5.38 12.01 13.88
C ILE A 49 4.80 12.55 12.58
N ILE A 50 5.03 13.83 12.25
CA ILE A 50 4.37 14.49 11.11
C ILE A 50 5.15 14.36 9.79
N VAL A 51 6.48 14.27 9.86
CA VAL A 51 7.33 14.16 8.67
C VAL A 51 7.05 12.89 7.87
N PRO A 52 6.95 11.68 8.47
CA PRO A 52 6.74 10.46 7.70
C PRO A 52 5.42 10.45 6.89
N PRO A 53 4.26 10.84 7.45
CA PRO A 53 3.03 10.98 6.68
C PRO A 53 3.14 12.00 5.52
N LEU A 54 3.81 13.14 5.74
CA LEU A 54 3.99 14.15 4.70
C LEU A 54 4.88 13.66 3.56
N VAL A 55 5.97 12.96 3.89
CA VAL A 55 6.85 12.34 2.89
C VAL A 55 6.12 11.25 2.12
N GLY A 56 5.39 10.37 2.81
CA GLY A 56 4.58 9.33 2.17
C GLY A 56 3.51 9.88 1.23
N PHE A 57 2.81 10.95 1.66
CA PHE A 57 1.86 11.67 0.82
C PHE A 57 2.54 12.30 -0.40
N GLY A 58 3.66 13.01 -0.18
CA GLY A 58 4.42 13.66 -1.24
C GLY A 58 4.92 12.66 -2.30
N MET A 59 5.46 11.52 -1.87
CA MET A 59 5.89 10.46 -2.78
C MET A 59 4.72 9.86 -3.57
N THR A 60 3.59 9.60 -2.92
CA THR A 60 2.39 9.06 -3.59
C THR A 60 1.86 10.05 -4.61
N ALA A 61 1.74 11.33 -4.24
CA ALA A 61 1.31 12.40 -5.14
C ALA A 61 2.26 12.55 -6.34
N MET A 62 3.57 12.52 -6.10
CA MET A 62 4.58 12.57 -7.15
C MET A 62 4.46 11.37 -8.11
N ALA A 63 4.35 10.15 -7.58
CA ALA A 63 4.16 8.94 -8.40
C ALA A 63 2.89 9.02 -9.25
N MET A 64 1.78 9.50 -8.69
CA MET A 64 0.54 9.74 -9.44
C MET A 64 0.70 10.80 -10.52
N CYS A 65 1.43 11.89 -10.26
CA CYS A 65 1.73 12.93 -11.25
C CYS A 65 2.57 12.38 -12.41
N VAL A 66 3.61 11.60 -12.10
CA VAL A 66 4.44 10.93 -13.12
C VAL A 66 3.59 9.96 -13.94
N ALA A 67 2.77 9.12 -13.29
CA ALA A 67 1.88 8.19 -13.97
C ALA A 67 0.88 8.93 -14.88
N TRP A 68 0.39 10.10 -14.46
CA TRP A 68 -0.48 10.93 -15.29
C TRP A 68 0.23 11.47 -16.53
N LEU A 69 1.47 11.95 -16.41
CA LEU A 69 2.26 12.40 -17.55
C LEU A 69 2.51 11.26 -18.54
N VAL A 70 2.91 10.08 -18.05
CA VAL A 70 3.13 8.89 -18.87
C VAL A 70 1.85 8.46 -19.57
N ALA A 71 0.73 8.39 -18.84
CA ALA A 71 -0.56 8.01 -19.42
C ALA A 71 -1.01 8.99 -20.51
N ARG A 72 -0.80 10.30 -20.32
CA ARG A 72 -1.09 11.30 -21.35
C ARG A 72 -0.19 11.16 -22.56
N ALA A 73 1.09 10.86 -22.36
CA ALA A 73 2.02 10.57 -23.46
C ALA A 73 1.60 9.31 -24.24
N MET A 74 1.00 8.33 -23.58
CA MET A 74 0.40 7.14 -24.19
C MET A 74 -1.00 7.38 -24.82
N GLY A 75 -1.53 8.61 -24.74
CA GLY A 75 -2.82 8.97 -25.35
C GLY A 75 -4.05 8.71 -24.49
N TYR A 76 -3.91 8.31 -23.22
CA TYR A 76 -5.03 8.11 -22.31
C TYR A 76 -5.80 9.42 -22.07
N GLN A 77 -7.13 9.35 -22.22
CA GLN A 77 -8.05 10.46 -21.99
C GLN A 77 -8.81 10.30 -20.67
N LYS A 78 -9.32 11.41 -20.14
CA LYS A 78 -10.28 11.36 -19.01
C LYS A 78 -11.51 10.58 -19.46
N GLY A 79 -11.90 9.56 -18.69
CA GLY A 79 -12.99 8.63 -19.03
C GLY A 79 -12.53 7.35 -19.74
N ALA A 80 -11.32 7.32 -20.29
CA ALA A 80 -10.72 6.15 -20.96
C ALA A 80 -9.71 5.41 -20.06
N GLY A 81 -9.93 5.39 -18.74
CA GLY A 81 -9.05 4.68 -17.79
C GLY A 81 -7.85 5.49 -17.26
N LEU A 82 -7.66 6.76 -17.66
CA LEU A 82 -6.55 7.61 -17.19
C LEU A 82 -6.44 7.65 -15.64
N ARG A 83 -7.56 7.87 -14.95
CA ARG A 83 -7.58 7.96 -13.48
C ARG A 83 -7.25 6.62 -12.83
N THR A 84 -7.79 5.53 -13.38
CA THR A 84 -7.53 4.17 -12.91
C THR A 84 -6.07 3.80 -13.08
N PHE A 85 -5.46 4.15 -14.22
CA PHE A 85 -4.03 3.96 -14.45
C PHE A 85 -3.18 4.72 -13.44
N CYS A 86 -3.42 6.02 -13.24
CA CYS A 86 -2.70 6.83 -12.25
C CYS A 86 -2.83 6.26 -10.83
N PHE A 87 -4.02 5.79 -10.46
CA PHE A 87 -4.26 5.19 -9.16
C PHE A 87 -3.52 3.86 -8.98
N ALA A 88 -3.60 2.97 -9.97
CA ALA A 88 -2.96 1.66 -9.92
C ALA A 88 -1.43 1.76 -9.88
N VAL A 89 -0.85 2.73 -10.60
CA VAL A 89 0.61 2.96 -10.61
C VAL A 89 1.06 3.74 -9.38
N GLY A 90 0.29 4.75 -8.96
CA GLY A 90 0.70 5.70 -7.93
C GLY A 90 0.59 5.16 -6.50
N ILE A 91 -0.25 4.16 -6.24
CA ILE A 91 -0.40 3.57 -4.90
C ILE A 91 0.53 2.37 -4.75
N ALA A 92 1.49 2.51 -3.85
CA ALA A 92 2.40 1.42 -3.52
C ALA A 92 1.74 0.36 -2.63
N ASN A 93 2.14 -0.88 -2.83
CA ASN A 93 1.75 -1.99 -1.95
C ASN A 93 2.66 -2.04 -0.71
N TYR A 94 2.41 -1.12 0.23
CA TYR A 94 3.24 -0.92 1.42
C TYR A 94 3.42 -2.18 2.27
N GLY A 95 2.36 -2.99 2.40
CA GLY A 95 2.38 -4.19 3.23
C GLY A 95 3.21 -5.35 2.66
N PHE A 96 3.51 -5.34 1.36
CA PHE A 96 4.22 -6.45 0.71
C PHE A 96 5.61 -6.10 0.19
N ILE A 97 5.89 -4.83 -0.13
CA ILE A 97 7.19 -4.45 -0.72
C ILE A 97 7.99 -3.53 0.20
N PRO A 98 7.61 -2.25 0.42
CA PRO A 98 8.44 -1.30 1.14
C PRO A 98 8.67 -1.66 2.60
N ILE A 99 7.64 -2.06 3.36
CA ILE A 99 7.80 -2.36 4.79
C ILE A 99 8.71 -3.57 5.01
N PRO A 100 8.46 -4.75 4.39
CA PRO A 100 9.35 -5.90 4.54
C PRO A 100 10.77 -5.63 4.03
N LEU A 101 10.92 -4.89 2.92
CA LEU A 101 12.22 -4.55 2.37
C LEU A 101 13.03 -3.66 3.32
N VAL A 102 12.40 -2.65 3.92
CA VAL A 102 13.08 -1.80 4.90
C VAL A 102 13.43 -2.59 6.16
N GLN A 103 12.56 -3.49 6.62
CA GLN A 103 12.85 -4.38 7.75
C GLN A 103 14.01 -5.34 7.47
N ASP A 104 14.10 -5.88 6.24
CA ASP A 104 15.20 -6.76 5.86
C ASP A 104 16.54 -6.00 5.74
N MET A 105 16.51 -4.78 5.20
CA MET A 105 17.72 -3.99 4.97
C MET A 105 18.21 -3.20 6.20
N TRP A 106 17.28 -2.73 7.04
CA TRP A 106 17.55 -1.81 8.16
C TRP A 106 16.82 -2.17 9.46
N GLY A 107 16.08 -3.27 9.51
CA GLY A 107 15.52 -3.75 10.77
C GLY A 107 16.64 -4.09 11.73
N GLU A 108 16.50 -3.68 12.99
CA GLU A 108 17.39 -4.16 14.04
C GLU A 108 17.27 -5.68 14.10
N SER A 109 18.41 -6.36 14.00
CA SER A 109 18.50 -7.79 14.32
C SER A 109 18.23 -7.92 15.81
N GLU A 110 17.05 -8.42 16.18
CA GLU A 110 16.91 -9.13 17.46
C GLU A 110 17.85 -10.36 17.48
#